data_AF-A0A6N7GY47-F1
#
_entry.id   AF-A0A6N7GY47-F1
#
_cell.length_a   1.000
_cell.length_b   1.000
_cell.length_c   1.000
_cell.angle_alpha   90.00
_cell.angle_beta   90.00
_cell.angle_gamma   90.00
#
_symmetry.space_group_name_H-M   'P 1'
#
loop_
_entity.id
_entity.type
_entity.pdbx_description
1 polymer ?
#
loop_
_entity_poly.entity_id
_entity_poly.type
_entity_poly.pdbx_seq_one_letter_code
_entity_poly.pdbx_strand_id
1 'polypeptide(L)' 'MIDLRPGPALARIDRLFRPRLACSFCGRNAQQVDRLVAGASAHICDDCITKCLDVLERHPKDPRLPNEADRP' A
#
# COMPACT_ATOMS: atom_id res chain seq x y z
N MET A 1 -1.38 -0.21 31.91
CA MET A 1 -1.54 0.95 31.00
C MET A 1 -0.16 1.59 30.88
N ILE A 2 0.66 1.04 29.99
CA ILE A 2 2.07 1.43 29.85
C ILE A 2 2.11 2.70 29.00
N ASP A 3 2.62 3.75 29.63
CA ASP A 3 3.03 5.01 29.02
C ASP A 3 4.15 4.74 28.00
N LEU A 4 3.85 4.90 26.72
CA LEU A 4 4.87 5.19 25.70
C LEU A 4 4.70 6.65 25.31
N ARG A 5 5.39 7.54 26.03
CA ARG A 5 5.48 8.96 25.70
C ARG A 5 6.13 9.14 24.32
N PRO A 6 5.42 9.73 23.34
CA PRO A 6 5.94 9.98 22.01
C PRO A 6 6.80 11.26 21.99
N GLY A 7 8.01 11.13 21.46
CA GLY A 7 8.93 12.22 21.15
C GLY A 7 8.51 13.05 19.92
N PRO A 8 9.21 14.17 19.65
CA PRO A 8 8.58 15.40 19.16
C PRO A 8 8.52 15.54 17.63
N ALA A 9 7.34 15.94 17.17
CA ALA A 9 7.08 16.96 16.13
C ALA A 9 6.58 16.60 14.72
N LEU A 10 6.66 15.35 14.20
CA LEU A 10 6.19 15.11 12.81
C LEU A 10 5.21 13.94 12.59
N ALA A 11 4.89 13.14 13.60
CA ALA A 11 3.83 12.13 13.48
C ALA A 11 2.41 12.67 13.78
N ARG A 12 2.31 13.88 14.38
CA ARG A 12 1.04 14.47 14.82
C ARG A 12 0.34 15.35 13.78
N ILE A 13 1.00 15.70 12.67
CA ILE A 13 0.36 16.45 11.56
C ILE A 13 -0.41 15.51 10.62
N ASP A 14 -0.01 14.24 10.54
CA ASP A 14 -0.66 13.20 9.72
C ASP A 14 -2.15 12.96 10.10
N ARG A 15 -2.53 13.29 11.35
CA ARG A 15 -3.89 13.10 11.88
C ARG A 15 -4.82 14.32 11.86
N LEU A 16 -4.32 15.52 11.54
CA LEU A 16 -5.16 16.74 11.52
C LEU A 16 -5.59 17.17 10.11
N PHE A 17 -4.84 16.79 9.09
CA PHE A 17 -5.22 17.04 7.71
C PHE A 17 -5.53 15.69 7.09
N ARG A 18 -6.78 15.21 7.20
CA ARG A 18 -7.24 13.96 6.56
C ARG A 18 -7.05 14.12 5.04
N PRO A 19 -5.92 13.71 4.43
CA PRO A 19 -5.68 13.95 3.03
C PRO A 19 -6.27 12.73 2.34
N ARG A 20 -7.59 12.74 2.12
CA ARG A 20 -8.35 11.79 1.30
C ARG A 20 -7.61 10.48 1.08
N LEU A 21 -7.68 9.54 2.04
CA LEU A 21 -7.08 8.20 1.92
C LEU A 21 -7.40 7.65 0.53
N ALA A 22 -6.40 7.65 -0.33
CA ALA A 22 -6.53 7.37 -1.74
C ALA A 22 -5.50 6.33 -2.13
N CYS A 23 -5.91 5.46 -3.05
CA CYS A 23 -5.06 4.45 -3.64
C CYS A 23 -3.91 5.13 -4.40
N SER A 24 -2.67 4.74 -4.11
CA SER A 24 -1.48 5.26 -4.77
C SER A 24 -1.40 4.89 -6.26
N PHE A 25 -2.18 3.90 -6.71
CA PHE A 25 -2.15 3.39 -8.08
C PHE A 25 -3.20 4.03 -8.98
N CYS A 26 -4.45 4.15 -8.50
CA CYS A 26 -5.57 4.69 -9.30
C CYS A 26 -6.04 6.07 -8.83
N GLY A 27 -5.53 6.58 -7.71
CA GLY A 27 -5.91 7.89 -7.15
C GLY A 27 -7.32 7.95 -6.55
N ARG A 28 -8.09 6.85 -6.56
CA ARG A 28 -9.44 6.81 -5.99
C ARG A 28 -9.39 6.86 -4.47
N ASN A 29 -10.32 7.59 -3.88
CA ASN A 29 -10.46 7.67 -2.44
C ASN A 29 -11.21 6.46 -1.86
N ALA A 30 -11.16 6.29 -0.53
CA ALA A 30 -11.82 5.20 0.18
C ALA A 30 -13.35 5.13 0.01
N GLN A 31 -14.01 6.19 -0.49
CA GLN A 31 -15.45 6.19 -0.76
C GLN A 31 -15.78 5.72 -2.18
N GLN A 32 -14.79 5.72 -3.07
CA GLN A 32 -14.92 5.32 -4.48
C GLN A 32 -14.52 3.87 -4.74
N VAL A 33 -14.06 3.16 -3.70
CA VAL A 33 -13.58 1.78 -3.79
C VAL A 33 -14.21 0.97 -2.67
N ASP A 34 -14.47 -0.30 -2.95
CA ASP A 34 -15.13 -1.20 -1.99
C ASP A 34 -14.26 -1.44 -0.75
N ARG A 35 -12.95 -1.62 -0.99
CA ARG A 35 -11.96 -1.69 0.07
C ARG A 35 -10.63 -1.03 -0.35
N LEU A 36 -10.00 -0.41 0.65
CA LEU A 36 -8.72 0.29 0.55
C LEU A 36 -7.83 -0.17 1.69
N VAL A 37 -6.72 -0.81 1.36
CA VAL A 37 -5.70 -1.25 2.30
C VAL A 37 -4.71 -0.11 2.49
N ALA A 38 -4.56 0.38 3.73
CA ALA A 38 -3.64 1.46 4.06
C ALA A 38 -2.47 0.96 4.93
N GLY A 39 -1.25 0.97 4.38
CA GLY A 39 -0.01 0.74 5.11
C GLY A 39 0.65 2.05 5.56
N ALA A 40 1.74 1.95 6.32
CA ALA A 40 2.46 3.12 6.84
C ALA A 40 3.02 4.06 5.75
N SER A 41 3.27 3.54 4.54
CA SER A 41 3.89 4.29 3.45
C SER A 41 3.14 4.22 2.11
N ALA A 42 2.09 3.39 2.00
CA ALA A 42 1.40 3.15 0.73
C ALA A 42 -0.04 2.68 0.95
N HIS A 43 -0.92 3.01 0.00
CA HIS A 43 -2.31 2.57 0.01
C HIS A 43 -2.70 1.94 -1.32
N ILE A 44 -3.45 0.83 -1.28
CA ILE A 44 -3.90 0.11 -2.48
C ILE A 44 -5.36 -0.32 -2.34
N CYS A 45 -6.15 -0.16 -3.40
CA CYS A 45 -7.55 -0.61 -3.42
C CYS A 45 -7.70 -1.97 -4.09
N ASP A 46 -8.80 -2.66 -3.82
CA ASP A 46 -9.05 -4.01 -4.34
C ASP A 46 -9.08 -4.08 -5.88
N ASP A 47 -9.65 -3.08 -6.55
CA ASP A 47 -9.58 -2.95 -8.03
C ASP A 47 -8.14 -2.97 -8.57
N CYS A 48 -7.21 -2.32 -7.87
CA CYS A 48 -5.81 -2.25 -8.29
C CYS A 48 -5.09 -3.56 -7.99
N ILE A 49 -5.43 -4.22 -6.88
CA ILE A 49 -4.91 -5.56 -6.56
C ILE A 49 -5.29 -6.52 -7.69
N THR A 50 -6.56 -6.57 -8.09
CA THR A 50 -7.01 -7.47 -9.17
C THR A 50 -6.30 -7.19 -10.49
N LYS A 51 -6.14 -5.92 -10.88
CA LYS A 51 -5.42 -5.55 -12.11
C LYS A 51 -3.94 -5.93 -12.06
N CYS A 52 -3.29 -5.72 -10.92
CA CYS A 52 -1.90 -6.11 -10.74
C CYS A 52 -1.74 -7.64 -10.82
N LEU A 53 -2.67 -8.39 -10.21
CA LEU A 53 -2.67 -9.86 -10.27
C LEU A 53 -2.82 -10.36 -11.72
N ASP A 54 -3.74 -9.78 -12.50
CA ASP A 54 -3.93 -10.13 -13.91
C ASP A 54 -2.66 -9.88 -14.75
N VAL A 55 -1.94 -8.78 -14.49
CA VAL A 55 -0.64 -8.50 -15.15
C VAL A 55 0.42 -9.53 -14.75
N LEU A 56 0.48 -9.89 -13.46
CA LEU A 56 1.43 -10.89 -12.96
C LEU A 56 1.15 -12.29 -13.51
N GLU A 57 -0.12 -12.67 -13.69
CA GLU A 57 -0.51 -13.95 -14.27
C GLU A 57 -0.21 -14.03 -15.77
N ARG A 58 -0.38 -12.93 -16.51
CA ARG A 58 -0.07 -12.87 -17.95
C ARG A 58 1.42 -12.84 -18.25
N HIS A 59 2.23 -12.38 -17.30
CA HIS A 59 3.68 -12.36 -17.38
C HIS A 59 4.28 -13.30 -16.32
N PRO A 60 4.15 -14.63 -16.49
CA PRO A 60 4.78 -15.58 -15.59
C PRO A 60 6.29 -15.29 -15.56
N LYS A 61 6.84 -15.26 -14.33
CA LYS A 61 8.23 -14.90 -13.97
C LYS A 61 9.17 -14.92 -15.18
N ASP A 62 9.65 -13.74 -15.60
CA ASP A 62 10.68 -13.67 -16.64
C ASP A 62 11.81 -14.63 -16.24
N PRO A 63 12.12 -15.65 -17.05
CA PRO A 63 13.15 -16.63 -16.71
C PRO A 63 14.55 -16.01 -16.56
N ARG A 64 14.72 -14.72 -16.91
CA ARG A 64 15.94 -13.93 -16.68
C ARG A 64 16.02 -13.32 -15.28
N LEU A 65 14.93 -13.32 -14.50
CA LEU A 65 14.94 -12.87 -13.11
C LEU A 65 15.32 -14.05 -12.21
N PRO A 66 16.40 -13.94 -11.41
CA PRO A 66 16.78 -14.98 -10.47
C PRO A 66 15.61 -15.29 -9.55
N ASN A 67 15.33 -16.58 -9.34
CA ASN A 67 14.28 -16.96 -8.41
C ASN A 67 14.70 -16.54 -6.99
N GLU A 68 13.74 -16.10 -6.18
CA GLU A 68 14.02 -15.63 -4.81
C GLU A 68 14.61 -16.74 -3.92
N ALA A 69 14.35 -18.00 -4.28
CA ALA A 69 14.92 -19.20 -3.63
C ALA A 69 16.41 -19.44 -3.94
N ASP A 70 16.98 -18.76 -4.95
CA ASP A 70 18.42 -18.81 -5.28
C ASP A 70 19.24 -17.77 -4.48
N ARG A 71 18.60 -17.00 -3.59
CA ARG A 71 19.32 -16.06 -2.72
C ARG A 71 19.89 -16.83 -1.51
N PRO A 72 21.22 -16.79 -1.27
CA PRO A 72 21.88 -17.53 -0.19
C PRO A 72 21.50 -17.07 1.22
#